data_AF-A0AA36EX28-F1
#
_entry.id   AF-A0AA36EX28-F1
#
_cell.length_a   1.000
_cell.length_b   1.000
_cell.length_c   1.000
_cell.angle_alpha   90.00
_cell.angle_beta   90.00
_cell.angle_gamma   90.00
#
_symmetry.space_group_name_H-M   'P 1'
#
loop_
_entity.id
_entity.type
_entity.pdbx_description
1 polymer ?
#
loop_
_entity_poly.entity_id
_entity_poly.type
_entity_poly.pdbx_seq_one_letter_code
_entity_poly.pdbx_strand_id
1 'polypeptide(L)' 'MCTNSDTTIHDAHITDIHDVPIGIIQRPIPPVLDSEKLKSLMETIKNPNTRHLVPPIDVLWITGSEEKEEMVWKM' A
#
# COMPACT_ATOMS: atom_id res chain seq x y z
N MET A 1 -20.01 13.15 33.84
CA MET A 1 -20.71 12.76 32.58
C MET A 1 -20.44 13.90 31.60
N CYS A 2 -19.74 13.75 30.48
CA CYS A 2 -19.71 12.68 29.50
C CYS A 2 -18.26 12.24 29.15
N THR A 3 -18.04 10.94 28.95
CA THR A 3 -16.80 10.39 28.39
C THR A 3 -16.96 10.30 26.88
N ASN A 4 -16.61 11.37 26.16
CA ASN A 4 -16.47 11.31 24.71
C ASN A 4 -15.23 10.45 24.42
N SER A 5 -15.43 9.14 24.30
CA SER A 5 -14.45 8.24 23.72
C SER A 5 -14.15 8.76 22.32
N ASP A 6 -12.93 9.24 22.13
CA ASP A 6 -12.34 9.61 20.85
C ASP A 6 -12.67 8.51 19.83
N THR A 7 -13.66 8.72 18.97
CA THR A 7 -13.96 7.84 17.85
C THR A 7 -12.92 8.09 16.76
N THR A 8 -11.64 7.89 17.07
CA THR A 8 -10.62 7.74 16.06
C THR A 8 -10.65 6.28 15.63
N ILE A 9 -11.14 6.03 14.42
CA ILE A 9 -11.02 4.72 13.80
C ILE A 9 -9.57 4.66 13.30
N HIS A 10 -8.73 3.89 13.97
CA HIS A 10 -7.48 3.46 13.37
C HIS A 10 -7.84 2.42 12.31
N ASP A 11 -7.54 2.70 11.04
CA ASP A 11 -7.66 1.70 9.98
C ASP A 11 -6.92 0.44 10.44
N ALA A 12 -7.65 -0.67 10.52
CA ALA A 12 -7.09 -1.95 10.91
C ALA A 12 -6.10 -2.38 9.81
N HIS A 13 -4.82 -2.13 10.06
CA HIS A 13 -3.75 -2.45 9.13
C HIS A 13 -3.63 -3.97 9.02
N ILE A 14 -4.19 -4.57 7.96
CA ILE A 14 -3.94 -5.97 7.64
C ILE A 14 -2.44 -6.07 7.34
N THR A 15 -1.71 -6.77 8.21
CA THR A 15 -0.23 -6.76 8.25
C THR A 15 0.38 -7.95 7.51
N ASP A 16 -0.34 -8.50 6.53
CA ASP A 16 0.12 -9.67 5.79
C ASP A 16 1.11 -9.27 4.69
N ILE A 17 2.20 -10.03 4.58
CA ILE A 17 3.23 -9.82 3.56
C ILE A 17 2.90 -10.70 2.36
N HIS A 18 2.77 -10.08 1.19
CA HIS A 18 2.52 -10.77 -0.08
C HIS A 18 3.55 -10.37 -1.14
N ASP A 19 3.94 -11.32 -1.99
CA ASP A 19 4.71 -11.03 -3.20
C ASP A 19 3.78 -10.46 -4.28
N VAL A 20 3.84 -9.14 -4.48
CA VAL A 20 2.98 -8.41 -5.41
C VAL A 20 3.71 -8.12 -6.73
N PRO A 21 3.12 -8.44 -7.90
CA PRO A 21 3.70 -8.05 -9.19
C PRO A 21 3.81 -6.51 -9.31
N ILE A 22 5.00 -6.00 -9.60
CA ILE A 22 5.25 -4.55 -9.62
C ILE A 22 4.34 -3.77 -10.60
N GLY A 23 3.94 -4.41 -11.71
CA GLY A 23 3.13 -3.80 -12.76
C GLY A 23 1.68 -3.50 -12.36
N ILE A 24 1.18 -4.05 -11.25
CA ILE A 24 -0.18 -3.79 -10.78
C ILE A 24 -0.26 -2.64 -9.75
N ILE A 25 0.87 -2.19 -9.22
CA ILE A 25 0.91 -1.14 -8.20
C ILE A 25 0.67 0.21 -8.88
N GLN A 26 -0.43 0.87 -8.54
CA GLN A 26 -0.73 2.21 -9.03
C GLN A 26 0.16 3.25 -8.33
N ARG A 27 0.91 4.03 -9.11
CA ARG A 27 1.83 5.07 -8.61
C ARG A 27 1.37 6.46 -9.09
N PRO A 28 0.38 7.08 -8.43
CA PRO A 28 -0.17 8.37 -8.88
C PRO A 28 0.84 9.52 -8.76
N ILE A 29 1.84 9.37 -7.90
CA ILE A 29 2.87 10.39 -7.64
C ILE A 29 4.19 9.93 -8.27
N PRO A 30 4.86 10.77 -9.08
CA PRO A 30 6.17 10.45 -9.62
C PRO A 30 7.20 10.31 -8.48
N PRO A 31 8.08 9.30 -8.51
CA PRO A 31 9.09 9.15 -7.48
C PRO A 31 10.17 10.21 -7.59
N VAL A 32 10.58 10.75 -6.44
CA VAL A 32 11.85 11.45 -6.30
C VAL A 32 12.93 10.40 -6.05
N LEU A 33 13.95 10.37 -6.91
CA LEU A 33 14.99 9.36 -6.87
C LEU A 33 16.34 10.00 -6.53
N ASP A 34 17.05 9.36 -5.61
CA ASP A 34 18.45 9.61 -5.33
C ASP A 34 19.26 8.42 -5.86
N SER A 35 20.19 8.70 -6.78
CA SER A 35 21.03 7.70 -7.43
C SER A 35 21.89 6.90 -6.45
N GLU A 36 22.41 7.54 -5.39
CA GLU A 36 23.26 6.87 -4.41
C GLU A 36 22.44 5.88 -3.58
N LYS A 37 21.28 6.32 -3.09
CA LYS A 37 20.32 5.46 -2.37
C LYS A 37 19.84 4.29 -3.23
N LEU A 38 19.53 4.54 -4.51
CA LEU A 38 19.08 3.50 -5.43
C LEU A 38 20.17 2.45 -5.67
N LYS A 39 21.42 2.88 -5.84
CA LYS A 39 22.56 1.98 -6.02
C LYS A 39 22.77 1.10 -4.78
N SER A 40 22.79 1.70 -3.60
CA SER A 40 22.92 0.97 -2.33
C SER A 40 21.81 -0.08 -2.16
N LEU A 41 20.55 0.31 -2.39
CA LEU A 41 19.41 -0.60 -2.30
C LEU A 41 19.51 -1.77 -3.29
N MET A 42 19.92 -1.49 -4.53
CA MET A 42 20.12 -2.53 -5.55
C MET A 42 21.22 -3.52 -5.17
N GLU A 43 22.33 -3.06 -4.60
CA GLU A 43 23.41 -3.91 -4.09
C GLU A 43 22.91 -4.81 -2.96
N THR A 44 22.13 -4.28 -2.01
CA THR A 44 21.53 -5.05 -0.91
C THR A 44 20.55 -6.12 -1.40
N ILE A 45 19.70 -5.82 -2.40
CA ILE A 45 18.69 -6.74 -2.93
C ILE A 45 19.30 -7.87 -3.78
N LYS A 46 20.36 -7.57 -4.55
CA LYS A 46 21.02 -8.53 -5.45
C LYS A 46 21.86 -9.57 -4.72
N ASN A 47 22.40 -9.23 -3.54
CA ASN A 47 23.15 -10.16 -2.73
C ASN A 47 22.19 -11.03 -1.89
N PRO A 48 22.14 -12.36 -2.10
CA PRO A 48 21.23 -13.26 -1.39
C PRO A 48 21.37 -13.21 0.13
N ASN A 49 22.60 -12.95 0.62
CA ASN A 49 22.89 -12.88 2.06
C ASN A 49 22.39 -11.60 2.71
N THR A 50 22.07 -10.56 1.95
CA THR A 50 21.62 -9.26 2.49
C THR A 50 20.19 -8.92 2.08
N ARG A 51 19.59 -9.68 1.16
CA ARG A 51 18.24 -9.41 0.63
C ARG A 51 17.18 -9.28 1.73
N HIS A 52 17.28 -10.09 2.78
CA HIS A 52 16.35 -10.08 3.91
C HIS A 52 16.45 -8.81 4.79
N LEU A 53 17.48 -7.99 4.61
CA LEU A 53 17.64 -6.71 5.30
C LEU A 53 16.76 -5.61 4.70
N VAL A 54 16.23 -5.81 3.50
CA VAL A 54 15.31 -4.86 2.87
C VAL A 54 13.89 -5.21 3.33
N PRO A 55 13.21 -4.30 4.07
CA PRO A 55 11.86 -4.56 4.53
C PRO A 55 10.86 -4.58 3.36
N PRO A 56 9.68 -5.21 3.53
CA PRO A 56 8.58 -5.07 2.59
C PRO A 56 8.15 -3.60 2.47
N ILE A 57 7.50 -3.27 1.35
CA ILE A 57 6.91 -1.94 1.13
C ILE A 57 5.44 -1.95 1.53
N ASP A 58 4.95 -0.82 2.01
CA ASP A 58 3.53 -0.63 2.29
C ASP A 58 2.76 -0.39 1.00
N VAL A 59 1.63 -1.08 0.84
CA VAL A 59 0.72 -0.94 -0.30
C VAL A 59 -0.70 -0.85 0.22
N LEU A 60 -1.45 0.15 -0.26
CA LEU A 60 -2.87 0.29 0.04
C LEU A 60 -3.69 -0.63 -0.89
N TRP A 61 -4.32 -1.66 -0.31
CA TRP A 61 -5.24 -2.55 -1.03
C TRP A 61 -6.67 -2.03 -0.91
N ILE A 62 -7.24 -1.56 -2.01
CA ILE A 62 -8.63 -1.11 -2.07
C ILE A 62 -9.41 -2.08 -2.95
N THR A 63 -10.42 -2.72 -2.38
CA THR A 63 -11.43 -3.46 -3.15
C THR A 63 -12.59 -2.50 -3.38
N GLY A 64 -12.97 -2.26 -4.63
CA GLY A 64 -14.14 -1.44 -4.93
C GLY A 64 -15.42 -2.08 -4.38
N SER A 65 -16.37 -1.26 -3.92
CA SER A 65 -17.76 -1.67 -3.88
C SER A 65 -18.34 -1.46 -5.26
N GLU A 66 -18.84 -2.52 -5.92
CA GLU A 66 -19.71 -2.33 -7.08
C GLU A 66 -20.86 -1.40 -6.68
N GLU A 67 -20.95 -0.26 -7.34
CA GLU A 67 -22.10 0.62 -7.24
C GLU A 67 -23.27 -0.15 -7.86
N LYS A 68 -24.16 -0.70 -7.03
CA LYS A 68 -25.43 -1.23 -7.53
C LYS A 68 -26.20 -0.04 -8.08
N GLU A 69 -26.14 0.13 -9.39
CA GLU A 69 -26.96 1.06 -10.16
C GLU A 69 -28.44 0.62 -10.09
N GLU A 70 -29.04 0.73 -8.90
CA GLU A 70 -30.49 0.60 -8.70
C GLU A 70 -31.12 1.98 -8.92
N MET A 71 -30.94 2.49 -10.13
CA MET A 71 -31.67 3.64 -10.68
C MET A 71 -32.14 3.28 -12.08
N VAL A 72 -32.84 2.14 -12.20
CA VAL A 72 -33.80 1.95 -13.29
C VAL A 72 -34.96 2.90 -13.01
N TRP A 73 -34.82 4.10 -13.59
CA TRP A 73 -35.82 5.12 -13.83
C TRP A 73 -37.26 4.68 -13.54
N LYS A 74 -37.80 5.14 -12.41
CA LYS A 74 -39.23 5.50 -12.35
C LYS A 74 -39.44 6.69 -13.27
N MET A 75 -39.77 6.44 -14.53
CA MET A 75 -40.59 7.30 -15.38
C MET A 75 -41.51 6.42 -16.23
#